data_AF-A0A817N7N2-F1
#
_entry.id   AF-A0A817N7N2-F1
#
_cell.length_a   1.000
_cell.length_b   1.000
_cell.length_c   1.000
_cell.angle_alpha   90.00
_cell.angle_beta   90.00
_cell.angle_gamma   90.00
#
_symmetry.space_group_name_H-M   'P 1'
#
loop_
_entity.id
_entity.type
_entity.pdbx_description
1 polymer ?
#
loop_
_entity_poly.entity_id
_entity_poly.type
_entity_poly.pdbx_seq_one_letter_code
_entity_poly.pdbx_strand_id
1 'polypeptide(L)'
;TEKLSCTIQGSSCCLQDVLCAAESVIHHFQRIRDDSNFKSFYSGVVKDSEDLTDKPILPRHRRPPKRYDSNPAVVNFSSCEEFYRQQYIEALDIVVNMLKNRFTQKNFKLLCNVEKFIIHVANNSLDDPNDCV
;
A
#
# COMPACT_ATOMS: atom_id res chain seq x y z
N THR A 1 -6.61 3.34 5.78
CA THR A 1 -6.24 2.13 6.55
C THR A 1 -7.25 1.80 7.63
N GLU A 2 -7.78 2.80 8.36
CA GLU A 2 -8.82 2.63 9.39
C GLU A 2 -10.03 1.81 8.89
N LYS A 3 -10.57 2.13 7.72
CA LYS A 3 -11.74 1.44 7.15
C LYS A 3 -11.53 -0.07 6.99
N LEU A 4 -10.34 -0.50 6.55
CA LEU A 4 -9.99 -1.92 6.46
C LEU A 4 -9.96 -2.58 7.85
N SER A 5 -9.40 -1.87 8.84
CA SER A 5 -9.35 -2.35 10.22
C SER A 5 -10.76 -2.54 10.78
N CYS A 6 -11.66 -1.58 10.57
CA CYS A 6 -13.04 -1.67 11.01
C CYS A 6 -13.77 -2.84 10.35
N THR A 7 -13.56 -3.08 9.04
CA THR A 7 -14.16 -4.21 8.34
C THR A 7 -13.67 -5.55 8.92
N ILE A 8 -12.37 -5.70 9.14
CA ILE A 8 -11.78 -6.95 9.65
C ILE A 8 -12.17 -7.22 11.11
N GLN A 9 -12.30 -6.17 11.92
CA GLN A 9 -12.68 -6.27 13.33
C GLN A 9 -14.20 -6.35 13.52
N GLY A 10 -14.98 -6.28 12.44
CA GLY A 10 -16.43 -6.43 12.47
C GLY A 10 -16.84 -7.84 12.87
N SER A 11 -17.92 -7.95 13.65
CA SER A 11 -18.41 -9.22 14.20
C SER A 11 -19.03 -10.17 13.16
N SER A 12 -19.28 -9.71 11.94
CA SER A 12 -19.97 -10.46 10.87
C SER A 12 -19.15 -10.59 9.59
N CYS A 13 -17.81 -10.54 9.68
CA CYS A 13 -16.94 -10.53 8.51
C CYS A 13 -16.55 -11.97 8.10
N CYS A 14 -16.79 -12.34 6.84
CA CYS A 14 -16.25 -13.57 6.26
C CYS A 14 -14.83 -13.33 5.70
N LEU A 15 -14.04 -14.39 5.52
CA LEU A 15 -12.65 -14.23 5.09
C LEU A 15 -12.56 -13.72 3.64
N GLN A 16 -13.50 -14.10 2.79
CA GLN A 16 -13.64 -13.54 1.45
C GLN A 16 -13.88 -12.01 1.47
N ASP A 17 -14.68 -11.50 2.42
CA ASP A 17 -14.91 -10.06 2.59
C ASP A 17 -13.63 -9.34 3.02
N VAL A 18 -12.85 -9.95 3.92
CA VAL A 18 -11.54 -9.43 4.34
C VAL A 18 -10.60 -9.28 3.15
N LEU A 19 -10.51 -10.30 2.30
CA LEU A 19 -9.65 -10.27 1.12
C LEU A 19 -10.10 -9.20 0.12
N CYS A 20 -11.40 -9.15 -0.16
CA CYS A 20 -11.96 -8.17 -1.09
C CYS A 20 -11.75 -6.72 -0.60
N ALA A 21 -11.91 -6.48 0.71
CA ALA A 21 -11.62 -5.19 1.33
C ALA A 21 -10.13 -4.84 1.25
N ALA A 22 -9.24 -5.81 1.46
CA ALA A 22 -7.79 -5.60 1.35
C ALA A 22 -7.38 -5.28 -0.09
N GLU A 23 -7.90 -6.00 -1.08
CA GLU A 23 -7.67 -5.76 -2.51
C GLU A 23 -8.17 -4.37 -2.92
N SER A 24 -9.36 -3.97 -2.47
CA SER A 24 -9.91 -2.64 -2.73
C SER A 24 -9.00 -1.53 -2.22
N VAL A 25 -8.41 -1.72 -1.03
CA VAL A 25 -7.46 -0.76 -0.45
C VAL A 25 -6.14 -0.75 -1.22
N ILE A 26 -5.65 -1.91 -1.66
CA ILE A 26 -4.45 -2.00 -2.51
C ILE A 26 -4.68 -1.24 -3.83
N HIS A 27 -5.81 -1.48 -4.50
CA HIS A 27 -6.17 -0.78 -5.74
C HIS A 27 -6.31 0.72 -5.54
N HIS A 28 -6.86 1.14 -4.41
CA HIS A 28 -6.93 2.56 -4.06
C HIS A 28 -5.53 3.17 -3.95
N PHE A 29 -4.60 2.53 -3.24
CA PHE A 29 -3.22 3.01 -3.10
C PHE A 29 -2.47 3.03 -4.43
N GLN A 30 -2.70 2.04 -5.29
CA GLN A 30 -2.14 2.01 -6.64
C GLN A 30 -2.67 3.15 -7.51
N ARG A 31 -3.94 3.51 -7.36
CA ARG A 31 -4.56 4.63 -8.10
C ARG A 31 -4.01 5.99 -7.67
N ILE A 32 -3.80 6.20 -6.37
CA ILE A 32 -3.26 7.49 -5.89
C ILE A 32 -1.76 7.65 -6.10
N ARG A 33 -1.08 6.61 -6.61
CA ARG A 33 0.34 6.66 -7.00
C ARG A 33 0.60 7.61 -8.18
N ASP A 34 -0.42 7.94 -8.97
CA ASP A 34 -0.28 8.79 -10.15
C ASP A 34 0.30 10.18 -9.84
N ASP A 35 1.13 10.69 -10.75
CA ASP A 35 1.79 12.00 -10.59
C ASP A 35 0.81 13.16 -10.45
N SER A 36 -0.37 13.07 -11.08
CA SER A 36 -1.43 14.08 -10.94
C SER A 36 -1.99 14.15 -9.52
N ASN A 37 -2.16 12.98 -8.89
CA ASN A 37 -2.64 12.89 -7.51
C ASN A 37 -1.59 13.43 -6.54
N PHE A 38 -0.31 13.12 -6.78
CA PHE A 38 0.79 13.70 -6.00
C PHE A 38 0.81 15.23 -6.09
N LYS A 39 0.72 15.82 -7.30
CA LYS A 39 0.72 17.29 -7.46
C LYS A 39 -0.43 17.95 -6.72
N SER A 40 -1.62 17.37 -6.82
CA SER A 40 -2.82 17.87 -6.11
C SER A 40 -2.66 17.79 -4.60
N PHE A 41 -2.11 16.67 -4.09
CA PHE A 41 -1.81 16.50 -2.67
C PHE A 41 -0.74 17.50 -2.19
N TYR A 42 0.38 17.60 -2.88
CA TYR A 42 1.50 18.45 -2.50
C TYR A 42 1.11 19.93 -2.50
N SER A 43 0.42 20.40 -3.55
CA SER A 43 -0.08 21.78 -3.61
C SER A 43 -1.07 22.11 -2.50
N GLY A 44 -1.97 21.17 -2.14
CA GLY A 44 -2.87 21.32 -1.00
C GLY A 44 -2.10 21.46 0.32
N VAL A 45 -1.15 20.56 0.59
CA VAL A 45 -0.33 20.61 1.81
C VAL A 45 0.52 21.88 1.90
N VAL A 46 1.13 22.31 0.79
CA VAL A 46 1.91 23.56 0.76
C VAL A 46 1.00 24.74 1.07
N LYS A 47 -0.17 24.83 0.43
CA LYS A 47 -1.13 25.90 0.67
C LYS A 47 -1.62 25.93 2.12
N ASP A 48 -1.94 24.77 2.69
CA ASP A 48 -2.42 24.67 4.08
C ASP A 48 -1.33 25.02 5.10
N SER A 49 -0.05 24.85 4.74
CA SER A 49 1.09 25.09 5.62
C SER A 49 1.71 26.49 5.50
N GLU A 50 1.25 27.33 4.57
CA GLU A 50 1.76 28.69 4.33
C GLU A 50 1.73 29.57 5.59
N ASP A 51 0.72 29.40 6.45
CA ASP A 51 0.54 30.19 7.67
C ASP A 51 1.12 29.51 8.93
N LEU A 52 1.57 28.26 8.82
CA LEU A 52 1.97 27.42 9.96
C LEU A 52 3.47 27.18 10.06
N THR A 53 4.17 27.15 8.91
CA THR A 53 5.58 26.72 8.84
C THR A 53 6.35 27.41 7.73
N ASP A 54 7.67 27.47 7.87
CA ASP A 54 8.56 27.94 6.83
C ASP A 54 8.48 27.09 5.56
N LYS A 55 8.85 27.69 4.43
CA LYS A 55 8.86 27.02 3.11
C LYS A 55 9.70 25.74 3.15
N PRO A 56 9.33 24.70 2.38
CA PRO A 56 10.07 23.45 2.35
C PRO A 56 11.50 23.65 1.83
N ILE A 57 12.48 23.16 2.58
CA ILE A 57 13.92 23.21 2.23
C ILE A 57 14.42 21.78 2.03
N LEU A 58 15.25 21.57 1.00
CA LEU A 58 15.92 20.29 0.76
C LEU A 58 16.85 19.94 1.94
N PRO A 59 16.76 18.71 2.49
CA PRO A 59 17.69 18.28 3.53
C PRO A 59 19.14 18.37 3.06
N ARG A 60 20.03 18.77 3.97
CA ARG A 60 21.46 18.88 3.65
C ARG A 60 22.02 17.51 3.27
N HIS A 61 22.49 17.39 2.03
CA HIS A 61 23.17 16.18 1.57
C HIS A 61 24.48 15.98 2.35
N ARG A 62 24.59 14.86 3.08
CA ARG A 62 25.82 14.47 3.79
C ARG A 62 26.72 13.73 2.81
N ARG A 63 27.92 14.26 2.58
CA ARG A 63 28.94 13.55 1.80
C ARG A 63 29.39 12.31 2.59
N PRO A 64 29.38 11.11 1.98
CA PRO A 64 29.94 9.95 2.64
C PRO A 64 31.45 10.14 2.90
N PRO A 65 32.01 9.52 3.95
CA PRO A 65 33.45 9.59 4.21
C PRO A 65 34.25 9.02 3.02
N LYS A 66 35.38 9.65 2.68
CA LYS A 66 36.25 9.28 1.53
C LYS A 66 36.62 7.79 1.43
N ARG A 67 36.63 7.07 2.56
CA ARG A 67 36.93 5.63 2.61
C ARG A 67 35.83 4.76 1.99
N TYR A 68 34.63 5.31 1.85
CA TYR A 68 33.44 4.65 1.30
C TYR A 68 32.97 5.30 -0.01
N ASP A 69 33.86 6.05 -0.69
CA ASP A 69 33.56 6.77 -1.93
C ASP A 69 33.54 5.80 -3.14
N SER A 70 32.86 4.66 -2.96
CA SER A 70 32.55 3.70 -4.02
C SER A 70 31.37 4.21 -4.84
N ASN A 71 31.55 5.38 -5.45
CA ASN A 71 30.71 6.04 -6.45
C ASN A 71 29.23 5.56 -6.52
N PRO A 72 28.41 5.69 -5.46
CA PRO A 72 26.98 5.48 -5.63
C PRO A 72 26.45 6.70 -6.39
N ALA A 73 25.66 6.48 -7.43
CA ALA A 73 24.96 7.54 -8.14
C ALA A 73 24.13 8.35 -7.13
N VAL A 74 24.69 9.47 -6.67
CA VAL A 74 24.02 10.33 -5.71
C VAL A 74 22.84 10.95 -6.44
N VAL A 75 21.63 10.56 -6.03
CA VAL A 75 20.40 11.16 -6.55
C VAL A 75 20.36 12.60 -6.06
N ASN A 76 20.83 13.51 -6.91
CA ASN A 76 20.73 14.94 -6.66
C ASN A 76 19.30 15.36 -7.02
N PHE A 77 18.47 15.58 -6.01
CA PHE A 77 17.14 16.17 -6.23
C PHE A 77 17.30 17.63 -6.60
N SER A 78 16.69 18.03 -7.72
CA SER A 78 16.78 19.41 -8.21
C SER A 78 15.78 20.33 -7.50
N SER A 79 14.69 19.75 -6.97
CA SER A 79 13.61 20.47 -6.27
C SER A 79 13.17 19.73 -5.00
N CYS A 80 12.71 20.49 -3.99
CA CYS A 80 12.03 19.96 -2.81
C CYS A 80 10.84 19.06 -3.20
N GLU A 81 10.11 19.43 -4.26
CA GLU A 81 8.96 18.67 -4.75
C GLU A 81 9.36 17.27 -5.23
N GLU A 82 10.47 17.13 -5.95
CA GLU A 82 10.96 15.83 -6.42
C GLU A 82 11.38 14.92 -5.26
N PHE A 83 12.00 15.50 -4.23
CA PHE A 83 12.38 14.79 -3.01
C PHE A 83 11.17 14.24 -2.25
N TYR A 84 10.13 15.05 -2.09
CA TYR A 84 8.89 14.60 -1.44
C TYR A 84 8.06 13.67 -2.35
N ARG A 85 8.15 13.82 -3.68
CA ARG A 85 7.54 12.89 -4.63
C ARG A 85 8.10 11.49 -4.47
N GLN A 86 9.43 11.36 -4.39
CA GLN A 86 10.05 10.05 -4.18
C GLN A 86 9.55 9.42 -2.88
N GLN A 87 9.57 10.15 -1.77
CA GLN A 87 9.09 9.65 -0.48
C GLN A 87 7.60 9.26 -0.51
N TYR A 88 6.76 10.06 -1.19
CA TYR A 88 5.35 9.76 -1.36
C TYR A 88 5.14 8.42 -2.06
N ILE A 89 5.80 8.21 -3.20
CA ILE A 89 5.70 6.96 -3.96
C ILE A 89 6.28 5.79 -3.16
N GLU A 90 7.43 5.98 -2.51
CA GLU A 90 8.08 4.96 -1.69
C GLU A 90 7.17 4.51 -0.54
N ALA A 91 6.54 5.44 0.18
CA ALA A 91 5.61 5.12 1.25
C ALA A 91 4.40 4.32 0.74
N LEU A 92 3.83 4.70 -0.40
CA LEU A 92 2.72 3.97 -1.03
C LEU A 92 3.14 2.55 -1.42
N ASP A 93 4.30 2.39 -2.03
CA ASP A 93 4.82 1.10 -2.47
C ASP A 93 5.09 0.17 -1.29
N ILE A 94 5.65 0.71 -0.20
CA ILE A 94 5.84 -0.02 1.06
C ILE A 94 4.49 -0.50 1.60
N VAL A 95 3.49 0.38 1.69
CA VAL A 95 2.16 0.03 2.22
C VAL A 95 1.49 -1.05 1.37
N VAL A 96 1.51 -0.91 0.04
CA VAL A 96 0.96 -1.90 -0.89
C VAL A 96 1.66 -3.24 -0.72
N ASN A 97 2.99 -3.24 -0.63
CA ASN A 97 3.76 -4.47 -0.48
C ASN A 97 3.49 -5.14 0.88
N MET A 98 3.40 -4.37 1.96
CA MET A 98 3.04 -4.88 3.29
C MET A 98 1.64 -5.51 3.30
N LEU A 99 0.66 -4.85 2.67
CA LEU A 99 -0.70 -5.39 2.56
C LEU A 99 -0.72 -6.69 1.75
N LYS A 100 -0.07 -6.72 0.58
CA LYS A 100 0.05 -7.93 -0.24
C LYS A 100 0.71 -9.07 0.56
N ASN A 101 1.83 -8.79 1.21
CA ASN A 101 2.55 -9.79 2.00
C ASN A 101 1.73 -10.34 3.16
N ARG A 102 0.87 -9.52 3.78
CA ARG A 102 -0.01 -9.95 4.86
C ARG A 102 -1.13 -10.87 4.40
N PHE A 103 -1.80 -10.54 3.29
CA PHE A 103 -2.98 -11.29 2.82
C PHE A 103 -2.64 -12.45 1.87
N THR A 104 -1.41 -12.53 1.36
CA THR A 104 -0.95 -13.64 0.49
C THR A 104 -0.31 -14.80 1.28
N GLN A 105 -0.32 -14.75 2.62
CA GLN A 105 0.28 -15.79 3.46
C GLN A 105 -0.40 -17.17 3.25
N LYS A 106 0.37 -18.25 3.37
CA LYS A 106 -0.11 -19.62 3.14
C LYS A 106 -1.33 -19.98 4.01
N ASN A 107 -1.35 -19.50 5.26
CA ASN A 107 -2.43 -19.75 6.20
C ASN A 107 -3.76 -19.13 5.74
N PHE A 108 -3.71 -17.94 5.13
CA PHE A 108 -4.90 -17.30 4.57
C PHE A 108 -5.50 -18.12 3.42
N LYS A 109 -4.65 -18.68 2.55
CA LYS A 109 -5.12 -19.57 1.46
C LYS A 109 -5.81 -20.82 2.00
N LEU A 110 -5.24 -21.44 3.04
CA LEU A 110 -5.86 -22.61 3.68
C LEU A 110 -7.23 -22.25 4.26
N LEU A 111 -7.33 -21.15 5.00
CA LEU A 111 -8.59 -20.71 5.59
C LEU A 111 -9.64 -20.38 4.52
N CYS A 112 -9.25 -19.80 3.39
CA CYS A 112 -10.16 -19.56 2.26
C CYS A 112 -10.72 -20.87 1.69
N ASN A 113 -9.88 -21.90 1.58
CA ASN A 113 -10.33 -23.20 1.08
C ASN A 113 -11.31 -23.86 2.05
N VAL A 114 -11.06 -23.75 3.35
CA VAL A 114 -11.98 -24.27 4.38
C VAL A 114 -13.30 -23.51 4.34
N GLU A 115 -13.27 -22.18 4.26
CA GLU A 115 -14.48 -21.36 4.13
C GLU A 115 -15.29 -21.74 2.89
N LYS A 116 -14.65 -21.83 1.73
CA LYS A 116 -15.29 -22.26 0.47
C LYS A 116 -15.89 -23.65 0.59
N PHE A 117 -15.19 -24.60 1.22
CA PHE A 117 -15.68 -25.94 1.45
C PHE A 117 -16.95 -25.94 2.33
N ILE A 118 -16.96 -25.18 3.42
CA ILE A 118 -18.13 -25.08 4.31
C ILE A 118 -19.32 -24.47 3.57
N ILE A 119 -19.10 -23.40 2.79
CA ILE A 119 -20.15 -22.76 1.98
C ILE A 119 -20.71 -23.74 0.95
N HIS A 120 -19.83 -24.50 0.28
CA HIS A 120 -20.22 -25.50 -0.71
C HIS A 120 -21.09 -26.61 -0.10
N VAL A 121 -20.66 -27.18 1.03
CA VAL A 121 -21.44 -28.18 1.77
C VAL A 121 -22.78 -27.62 2.24
N ALA A 122 -22.80 -26.39 2.77
CA ALA A 122 -24.03 -25.76 3.25
C ALA A 122 -25.04 -25.49 2.12
N ASN A 123 -24.55 -25.23 0.90
CA ASN A 123 -25.38 -24.95 -0.26
C ASN A 123 -25.85 -26.21 -1.00
N ASN A 124 -25.47 -27.42 -0.55
CA ASN A 124 -25.79 -28.71 -1.19
C ASN A 124 -25.44 -28.78 -2.69
N SER A 125 -24.52 -27.93 -3.17
CA SER A 125 -23.91 -28.15 -4.47
C SER A 125 -22.86 -29.24 -4.27
N LEU A 126 -23.13 -30.45 -4.74
CA LEU A 126 -22.10 -31.46 -5.01
C LEU A 126 -21.69 -31.24 -6.47
N ASP A 127 -20.88 -30.21 -6.73
CA ASP A 127 -20.32 -30.03 -8.07
C ASP A 127 -18.99 -30.79 -8.16
N ASP A 128 -18.90 -31.60 -9.22
CA ASP A 128 -17.87 -32.61 -9.48
C ASP A 128 -16.41 -32.11 -9.38
N PRO A 129 -15.46 -33.01 -9.05
CA PRO A 129 -14.07 -32.69 -8.73
C PRO A 129 -13.17 -32.30 -9.93
N ASN A 130 -13.71 -31.65 -10.98
CA ASN A 130 -12.96 -31.37 -12.22
C ASN A 130 -12.53 -29.93 -12.47
N ASP A 131 -12.86 -28.95 -11.62
CA ASP A 131 -12.37 -27.57 -11.78
C ASP A 131 -11.09 -27.32 -10.98
N CYS A 132 -10.01 -28.00 -11.37
CA CYS A 132 -8.62 -27.69 -10.99
C CYS A 132 -7.67 -28.02 -12.16
N VAL A 133 -7.69 -27.19 -13.21
CA VAL A 133 -6.57 -27.00 -14.15
C VAL A 133 -6.28 -25.52 -14.27
#